data_AF-A0ABD0JBD4-F1
#
_entry.id   AF-A0ABD0JBD4-F1
#
_cell.length_a   1.000
_cell.length_b   1.000
_cell.length_c   1.000
_cell.angle_alpha   90.00
_cell.angle_beta   90.00
_cell.angle_gamma   90.00
#
_symmetry.space_group_name_H-M   'P 1'
#
loop_
_entity.id
_entity.type
_entity.pdbx_description
1 polymer ?
#
loop_
_entity_poly.entity_id
_entity_poly.type
_entity_poly.pdbx_seq_one_letter_code
_entity_poly.pdbx_strand_id
1 'polypeptide(L)'
;MLLACLLALTLGSTVTPVVRGQGSGCDSQLGLEDGRIQTEQLHASSVASDIQIGFARFNCCTDQATGAWCPDQNAAGDQWLEVRLYRPVNLTALFLQKPATDNTDDPVPTLNTFFVSVELATSPPGVLTTLSGDDGNPQEFTANYTANGEYRLDLPADLVVRRVRIQTANYTTRPCFRLELLGCSAPEGLVPAGIESPEVSLDYRSLDDMELVCMLRNDLAFGIQYQVTWYMNDVNVSTVMLTDQEQSARLNVTSSSFSQKQTHRCQIAACYSPDCEAGVLSDVKESNTYRPEILLLNTEDIQLEEGGPSAFVNFTTGGQTSDCTVNVLTFVADSPNLQCVSANPRTLPQLIFPDSSQSSLCYIQVTNENWRGTSSIPVTANQDGWLDGATESTITLTVRVGDQIFYQESDKTIKVTVSDQDTRAVCYSLNNPHVTTFDGKTYDADESGEYVLYRHKTLPYEVRAFYKKCVSDSSPRCNCGAAVRAGDDVVLFTGCTPGEAIRVHLFANGDIESGLVVRRYYGGNRYEVTLPTGARLVLREGYSGLIHLWFYPSPLDFNQTQGLCGSFDGDSSNDLERIDGGIAQDGQLSIFIDDWK
;
A
#
# COMPACT_ATOMS: atom_id res chain seq x y z
N MET A 1 -18.41 47.01 26.64
CA MET A 1 -17.60 47.51 25.53
C MET A 1 -17.65 46.48 24.42
N LEU A 2 -18.46 46.73 23.38
CA LEU A 2 -18.62 45.83 22.22
C LEU A 2 -19.37 46.60 21.12
N LEU A 3 -18.70 46.87 20.00
CA LEU A 3 -19.16 47.40 18.69
C LEU A 3 -17.86 47.67 17.87
N ALA A 4 -17.75 47.52 16.54
CA ALA A 4 -18.46 46.69 15.55
C ALA A 4 -17.73 46.78 14.18
N CYS A 5 -18.16 45.92 13.24
CA CYS A 5 -18.16 46.07 11.77
C CYS A 5 -16.93 45.81 10.89
N LEU A 6 -17.28 45.22 9.74
CA LEU A 6 -16.48 44.87 8.55
C LEU A 6 -16.42 46.02 7.53
N LEU A 7 -15.48 45.88 6.58
CA LEU A 7 -15.45 46.36 5.18
C LEU A 7 -15.90 47.80 4.83
N ALA A 8 -14.99 48.53 4.17
CA ALA A 8 -15.29 49.33 2.97
C ALA A 8 -14.06 49.46 2.06
N LEU A 9 -14.26 49.46 0.74
CA LEU A 9 -13.20 49.57 -0.28
C LEU A 9 -12.84 51.02 -0.62
N THR A 10 -11.60 51.18 -1.13
CA THR A 10 -11.15 52.14 -2.16
C THR A 10 -11.40 53.65 -1.99
N LEU A 11 -10.31 54.43 -2.09
CA LEU A 11 -10.08 55.31 -3.25
C LEU A 11 -8.68 55.97 -3.22
N GLY A 12 -8.03 56.06 -4.39
CA GLY A 12 -7.20 57.19 -4.77
C GLY A 12 -5.76 57.30 -4.22
N SER A 13 -4.81 56.67 -4.90
CA SER A 13 -3.43 57.15 -5.00
C SER A 13 -2.82 56.71 -6.32
N THR A 14 -3.07 57.49 -7.37
CA THR A 14 -2.42 57.31 -8.68
C THR A 14 -0.96 57.72 -8.59
N VAL A 15 -0.10 56.78 -8.19
CA VAL A 15 1.34 56.90 -8.45
C VAL A 15 1.52 56.71 -9.95
N THR A 16 1.77 57.80 -10.67
CA THR A 16 2.24 57.73 -12.04
C THR A 16 3.58 57.01 -12.06
N PRO A 17 3.77 55.96 -12.88
CA PRO A 17 5.09 55.39 -13.07
C PRO A 17 5.96 56.48 -13.70
N VAL A 18 6.99 56.90 -12.97
CA VAL A 18 8.04 57.74 -13.54
C VAL A 18 8.71 56.92 -14.62
N VAL A 19 8.49 57.31 -15.87
CA VAL A 19 9.23 56.79 -17.02
C VAL A 19 10.69 57.22 -16.85
N ARG A 20 11.47 56.40 -16.13
CA ARG A 20 12.92 56.36 -16.32
C ARG A 20 13.13 55.81 -17.72
N GLY A 21 13.56 56.70 -18.62
CA GLY A 21 13.85 56.29 -20.00
C GLY A 21 14.84 55.13 -19.99
N GLN A 22 14.50 54.06 -20.73
CA GLN A 22 15.48 53.05 -21.11
C GLN A 22 16.66 53.76 -21.78
N GLY A 23 17.87 53.48 -21.30
CA GLY A 23 19.05 53.82 -22.06
C GLY A 23 19.03 53.09 -23.40
N SER A 24 19.61 53.69 -24.42
CA SER A 24 19.88 53.01 -25.69
C SER A 24 20.69 51.73 -25.45
N GLY A 25 20.19 50.57 -25.89
CA GLY A 25 21.02 49.37 -26.03
C GLY A 25 20.53 48.07 -25.36
N CYS A 26 19.29 47.64 -25.60
CA CYS A 26 18.92 46.22 -25.47
C CYS A 26 18.27 45.76 -26.78
N ASP A 27 19.06 45.77 -27.85
CA ASP A 27 18.67 45.26 -29.19
C ASP A 27 19.92 44.86 -29.98
N SER A 28 20.92 44.32 -29.29
CA SER A 28 22.17 43.85 -29.91
C SER A 28 22.05 42.39 -30.32
N GLN A 29 22.74 42.01 -31.40
CA GLN A 29 22.86 40.60 -31.79
C GLN A 29 23.37 39.76 -30.62
N LEU A 30 22.75 38.61 -30.37
CA LEU A 30 23.12 37.70 -29.30
C LEU A 30 24.21 36.72 -29.73
N GLY A 31 24.37 36.50 -31.04
CA GLY A 31 25.62 36.01 -31.63
C GLY A 31 25.49 34.71 -32.40
N LEU A 32 24.41 34.54 -33.17
CA LEU A 32 24.35 33.49 -34.18
C LEU A 32 25.29 33.82 -35.35
N GLU A 33 25.29 35.06 -35.84
CA GLU A 33 26.19 35.56 -36.89
C GLU A 33 27.67 35.55 -36.46
N ASP A 34 27.98 36.14 -35.30
CA ASP A 34 29.38 36.33 -34.85
C ASP A 34 29.99 35.14 -34.11
N GLY A 35 29.21 34.08 -33.88
CA GLY A 35 29.68 32.84 -33.28
C GLY A 35 29.77 32.83 -31.76
N ARG A 36 29.29 33.86 -31.03
CA ARG A 36 29.17 33.79 -29.56
C ARG A 36 28.21 32.68 -29.09
N ILE A 37 27.13 32.44 -29.84
CA ILE A 37 26.26 31.28 -29.65
C ILE A 37 26.91 30.09 -30.37
N GLN A 38 27.34 29.07 -29.62
CA GLN A 38 28.04 27.90 -30.16
C GLN A 38 27.11 26.92 -30.88
N THR A 39 27.65 26.04 -31.70
CA THR A 39 26.84 25.10 -32.51
C THR A 39 26.10 24.07 -31.64
N GLU A 40 26.61 23.72 -30.46
CA GLU A 40 25.95 22.85 -29.47
C GLU A 40 24.69 23.47 -28.84
N GLN A 41 24.60 24.80 -28.86
CA GLN A 41 23.43 25.55 -28.44
C GLN A 41 22.29 25.50 -29.47
N LEU A 42 22.58 25.09 -30.71
CA LEU A 42 21.60 24.88 -31.77
C LEU A 42 21.04 23.46 -31.68
N HIS A 43 19.74 23.32 -31.82
CA HIS A 43 19.09 22.02 -31.91
C HIS A 43 17.89 22.09 -32.87
N ALA A 44 17.49 20.97 -33.47
CA ALA A 44 16.42 20.95 -34.46
C ALA A 44 15.63 19.64 -34.40
N SER A 45 14.41 19.65 -34.94
CA SER A 45 13.61 18.45 -35.17
C SER A 45 14.31 17.45 -36.09
N SER A 46 14.95 17.98 -37.13
CA SER A 46 15.76 17.26 -38.11
C SER A 46 16.67 18.24 -38.85
N VAL A 47 17.63 17.72 -39.61
CA VAL A 47 18.51 18.51 -40.49
C VAL A 47 18.67 17.72 -41.79
N ALA A 48 18.70 18.40 -42.93
CA ALA A 48 18.98 17.77 -44.21
C ALA A 48 20.35 17.07 -44.24
N SER A 49 20.47 15.95 -44.96
CA SER A 49 21.75 15.23 -45.11
C SER A 49 22.86 16.04 -45.80
N ASP A 50 22.48 17.05 -46.58
CA ASP A 50 23.34 17.98 -47.30
C ASP A 50 23.63 19.29 -46.54
N ILE A 51 23.07 19.48 -45.35
CA ILE A 51 23.11 20.73 -44.57
C ILE A 51 23.70 20.48 -43.18
N GLN A 52 24.43 21.46 -42.65
CA GLN A 52 24.85 21.47 -41.26
C GLN A 52 23.95 22.41 -40.45
N ILE A 53 23.63 22.07 -39.20
CA ILE A 53 22.80 22.95 -38.34
C ILE A 53 23.43 24.34 -38.13
N GLY A 54 24.76 24.44 -38.20
CA GLY A 54 25.47 25.73 -38.18
C GLY A 54 25.14 26.66 -39.35
N PHE A 55 24.55 26.15 -40.45
CA PHE A 55 24.06 26.98 -41.56
C PHE A 55 22.81 27.79 -41.17
N ALA A 56 22.20 27.54 -40.00
CA ALA A 56 21.15 28.37 -39.42
C ALA A 56 21.57 29.81 -39.13
N ARG A 57 22.87 30.14 -39.11
CA ARG A 57 23.38 31.44 -38.66
C ARG A 57 23.09 32.53 -39.69
N PHE A 58 22.58 33.68 -39.24
CA PHE A 58 22.40 34.88 -40.07
C PHE A 58 23.71 35.25 -40.79
N ASN A 59 23.58 35.72 -42.05
CA ASN A 59 24.68 36.00 -42.98
C ASN A 59 25.66 34.85 -43.29
N CYS A 60 25.51 33.65 -42.71
CA CYS A 60 26.42 32.54 -42.98
C CYS A 60 26.33 32.02 -44.42
N CYS A 61 27.39 31.33 -44.83
CA CYS A 61 27.29 30.19 -45.74
C CYS A 61 26.84 30.58 -47.16
N THR A 62 27.25 31.78 -47.59
CA THR A 62 26.89 32.39 -48.89
C THR A 62 27.55 31.74 -50.10
N ASP A 63 28.45 30.78 -49.87
CA ASP A 63 29.13 29.95 -50.86
C ASP A 63 28.49 28.56 -51.02
N GLN A 64 27.44 28.25 -50.25
CA GLN A 64 26.71 26.98 -50.31
C GLN A 64 25.43 27.10 -51.15
N ALA A 65 25.10 26.06 -51.93
CA ALA A 65 23.90 26.02 -52.78
C ALA A 65 22.57 26.17 -52.01
N THR A 66 22.55 25.88 -50.70
CA THR A 66 21.47 26.24 -49.78
C THR A 66 22.07 26.61 -48.43
N GLY A 67 22.60 27.82 -48.33
CA GLY A 67 23.18 28.38 -47.11
C GLY A 67 22.11 28.76 -46.07
N ALA A 68 21.50 27.77 -45.43
CA ALA A 68 20.49 27.91 -44.37
C ALA A 68 20.34 26.60 -43.57
N TRP A 69 19.64 26.63 -42.43
CA TRP A 69 19.05 25.39 -41.90
C TRP A 69 17.82 25.01 -42.72
N CYS A 70 17.67 23.71 -42.98
CA CYS A 70 16.42 23.10 -43.45
C CYS A 70 16.24 21.73 -42.77
N PRO A 71 15.00 21.33 -42.43
CA PRO A 71 14.70 20.00 -41.91
C PRO A 71 14.81 18.92 -43.01
N ASP A 72 15.04 17.66 -42.64
CA ASP A 72 14.99 16.52 -43.56
C ASP A 72 13.63 16.48 -44.29
N GLN A 73 13.65 16.27 -45.61
CA GLN A 73 12.45 16.23 -46.45
C GLN A 73 11.51 15.07 -46.08
N ASN A 74 12.04 14.01 -45.44
CA ASN A 74 11.29 12.83 -45.04
C ASN A 74 10.94 12.79 -43.55
N ALA A 75 11.28 13.83 -42.77
CA ALA A 75 10.97 13.88 -41.35
C ALA A 75 9.45 14.01 -41.12
N ALA A 76 8.90 13.13 -40.29
CA ALA A 76 7.50 13.20 -39.88
C ALA A 76 7.31 14.22 -38.74
N GLY A 77 6.11 14.82 -38.68
CA GLY A 77 5.70 15.77 -37.65
C GLY A 77 6.21 17.19 -37.87
N ASP A 78 5.91 18.06 -36.90
CA ASP A 78 6.22 19.49 -36.97
C ASP A 78 7.73 19.74 -36.93
N GLN A 79 8.22 20.54 -37.88
CA GLN A 79 9.64 20.86 -37.96
C GLN A 79 9.96 22.14 -37.18
N TRP A 80 11.12 22.17 -36.54
CA TRP A 80 11.56 23.31 -35.74
C TRP A 80 13.08 23.41 -35.65
N LEU A 81 13.55 24.64 -35.48
CA LEU A 81 14.91 24.99 -35.09
C LEU A 81 14.84 25.71 -33.75
N GLU A 82 15.76 25.43 -32.84
CA GLU A 82 15.85 26.12 -31.56
C GLU A 82 17.28 26.50 -31.16
N VAL A 83 17.35 27.50 -30.30
CA VAL A 83 18.57 28.02 -29.69
C VAL A 83 18.41 27.92 -28.17
N ARG A 84 19.37 27.29 -27.51
CA ARG A 84 19.41 27.05 -26.06
C ARG A 84 20.56 27.85 -25.45
N LEU A 85 20.33 28.58 -24.37
CA LEU A 85 21.25 29.58 -23.86
C LEU A 85 21.78 29.19 -22.48
N TYR A 86 23.10 29.22 -22.30
CA TYR A 86 23.76 28.93 -21.01
C TYR A 86 23.38 29.91 -19.89
N ARG A 87 22.93 31.11 -20.24
CA ARG A 87 22.39 32.13 -19.35
C ARG A 87 21.12 32.70 -19.98
N PRO A 88 20.10 33.07 -19.20
CA PRO A 88 18.96 33.81 -19.74
C PRO A 88 19.36 35.15 -20.38
N VAL A 89 18.59 35.56 -21.37
CA VAL A 89 18.71 36.85 -22.06
C VAL A 89 17.36 37.55 -22.05
N ASN A 90 17.35 38.88 -22.07
CA ASN A 90 16.15 39.63 -22.40
C ASN A 90 16.07 39.71 -23.94
N LEU A 91 15.13 38.98 -24.54
CA LEU A 91 14.99 38.85 -25.99
C LEU A 91 14.01 39.90 -26.53
N THR A 92 14.47 40.80 -27.40
CA THR A 92 13.66 41.91 -27.92
C THR A 92 13.18 41.68 -29.35
N ALA A 93 13.92 40.91 -30.14
CA ALA A 93 13.55 40.61 -31.52
C ALA A 93 14.28 39.37 -32.04
N LEU A 94 13.85 38.92 -33.22
CA LEU A 94 14.59 37.98 -34.06
C LEU A 94 14.63 38.45 -35.52
N PHE A 95 15.70 38.10 -36.22
CA PHE A 95 15.80 38.21 -37.67
C PHE A 95 15.68 36.82 -38.31
N LEU A 96 14.86 36.70 -39.34
CA LEU A 96 14.91 35.61 -40.30
C LEU A 96 15.51 36.11 -41.62
N GLN A 97 16.35 35.30 -42.26
CA GLN A 97 16.93 35.59 -43.56
C GLN A 97 16.77 34.38 -44.48
N LYS A 98 16.42 34.62 -45.74
CA LYS A 98 16.32 33.58 -46.77
C LYS A 98 17.68 32.88 -46.96
N PRO A 99 17.70 31.61 -47.43
CA PRO A 99 18.95 30.97 -47.84
C PRO A 99 19.69 31.81 -48.88
N ALA A 100 21.02 31.75 -48.86
CA ALA A 100 21.78 32.12 -50.03
C ALA A 100 21.55 31.06 -51.13
N THR A 101 21.28 31.51 -52.36
CA THR A 101 21.18 30.64 -53.55
C THR A 101 22.09 31.17 -54.65
N ASP A 102 22.71 30.24 -55.38
CA ASP A 102 23.57 30.48 -56.54
C ASP A 102 22.77 30.56 -57.86
N ASN A 103 21.63 29.88 -57.91
CA ASN A 103 20.71 29.85 -59.04
C ASN A 103 19.55 30.85 -58.87
N THR A 104 19.26 31.64 -59.92
CA THR A 104 18.16 32.64 -59.94
C THR A 104 16.82 32.09 -60.43
N ASP A 105 16.83 30.91 -61.04
CA ASP A 105 15.69 30.40 -61.82
C ASP A 105 14.81 29.42 -61.03
N ASP A 106 15.29 28.89 -59.90
CA ASP A 106 14.53 28.02 -59.00
C ASP A 106 13.86 28.81 -57.85
N PRO A 107 12.65 28.41 -57.41
CA PRO A 107 11.98 29.04 -56.28
C PRO A 107 12.73 28.76 -54.96
N VAL A 108 13.38 29.79 -54.43
CA VAL A 108 14.11 29.73 -53.15
C VAL A 108 13.25 29.07 -52.06
N PRO A 109 13.74 28.01 -51.39
CA PRO A 109 13.03 27.40 -50.28
C PRO A 109 13.02 28.38 -49.10
N THR A 110 11.83 28.79 -48.65
CA THR A 110 11.68 29.76 -47.57
C THR A 110 10.54 29.41 -46.63
N LEU A 111 10.76 29.63 -45.34
CA LEU A 111 9.70 29.68 -44.33
C LEU A 111 8.78 30.87 -44.60
N ASN A 112 7.46 30.63 -44.71
CA ASN A 112 6.44 31.65 -44.95
C ASN A 112 5.70 32.04 -43.66
N THR A 113 5.31 31.05 -42.84
CA THR A 113 4.67 31.28 -41.54
C THR A 113 5.20 30.32 -40.48
N PHE A 114 5.19 30.77 -39.22
CA PHE A 114 5.80 30.06 -38.10
C PHE A 114 5.21 30.47 -36.75
N PHE A 115 5.41 29.63 -35.74
CA PHE A 115 5.17 29.95 -34.34
C PHE A 115 6.50 30.15 -33.62
N VAL A 116 6.52 31.03 -32.62
CA VAL A 116 7.65 31.19 -31.70
C VAL A 116 7.26 30.56 -30.36
N SER A 117 8.06 29.61 -29.89
CA SER A 117 7.94 29.05 -28.54
C SER A 117 9.19 29.37 -27.74
N VAL A 118 9.03 29.69 -26.46
CA VAL A 118 10.13 30.08 -25.57
C VAL A 118 10.09 29.31 -24.27
N GLU A 119 11.26 29.06 -23.69
CA GLU A 119 11.39 28.66 -22.28
C GLU A 119 11.79 29.90 -21.50
N LEU A 120 10.89 30.38 -20.65
CA LEU A 120 11.10 31.58 -19.85
C LEU A 120 12.13 31.29 -18.75
N ALA A 121 12.89 32.30 -18.32
CA ALA A 121 13.73 32.16 -17.12
C ALA A 121 12.89 31.82 -15.87
N THR A 122 11.64 32.28 -15.85
CA THR A 122 10.65 32.12 -14.78
C THR A 122 9.80 30.85 -14.88
N SER A 123 9.86 30.08 -15.98
CA SER A 123 9.14 28.80 -16.11
C SER A 123 9.96 27.62 -15.56
N PRO A 124 9.31 26.53 -15.12
CA PRO A 124 9.99 25.30 -14.76
C PRO A 124 10.89 24.78 -15.89
N PRO A 125 12.00 24.09 -15.58
CA PRO A 125 12.87 23.43 -16.56
C PRO A 125 12.09 22.58 -17.57
N GLY A 126 12.42 22.73 -18.86
CA GLY A 126 11.80 21.98 -19.97
C GLY A 126 10.51 22.57 -20.54
N VAL A 127 9.81 23.44 -19.79
CA VAL A 127 8.49 23.95 -20.18
C VAL A 127 8.58 25.05 -21.25
N LEU A 128 8.25 24.67 -22.49
CA LEU A 128 8.07 25.60 -23.61
C LEU A 128 6.67 26.22 -23.61
N THR A 129 6.60 27.55 -23.83
CA THR A 129 5.37 28.32 -24.01
C THR A 129 5.36 28.96 -25.40
N THR A 130 4.36 28.66 -26.22
CA THR A 130 4.14 29.37 -27.50
C THR A 130 3.69 30.79 -27.23
N LEU A 131 4.23 31.77 -27.93
CA LEU A 131 3.76 33.16 -27.83
C LEU A 131 2.32 33.26 -28.34
N SER A 132 1.45 33.88 -27.54
CA SER A 132 0.05 34.13 -27.91
C SER A 132 -0.15 35.51 -28.53
N GLY A 133 -1.20 35.64 -29.35
CA GLY A 133 -1.70 36.93 -29.82
C GLY A 133 -2.57 37.63 -28.78
N ASP A 134 -3.11 38.81 -29.14
CA ASP A 134 -4.00 39.61 -28.27
C ASP A 134 -5.30 38.88 -27.88
N ASP A 135 -5.67 37.82 -28.60
CA ASP A 135 -6.83 36.96 -28.34
C ASP A 135 -6.52 35.78 -27.38
N GLY A 136 -5.25 35.63 -26.98
CA GLY A 136 -4.76 34.55 -26.12
C GLY A 136 -4.42 33.24 -26.84
N ASN A 137 -4.73 33.11 -28.13
CA ASN A 137 -4.41 31.91 -28.92
C ASN A 137 -2.94 31.95 -29.40
N PRO A 138 -2.30 30.81 -29.71
CA PRO A 138 -0.95 30.77 -30.28
C PRO A 138 -0.84 31.63 -31.54
N GLN A 139 0.13 32.56 -31.56
CA GLN A 139 0.32 33.50 -32.66
C GLN A 139 1.12 32.86 -33.80
N GLU A 140 0.49 32.72 -34.96
CA GLU A 140 1.18 32.44 -36.21
C GLU A 140 1.73 33.74 -36.81
N PHE A 141 3.04 33.80 -37.05
CA PHE A 141 3.73 34.97 -37.61
C PHE A 141 4.02 34.76 -39.11
N THR A 142 3.80 35.80 -39.91
CA THR A 142 4.11 35.77 -41.36
C THR A 142 5.45 36.45 -41.65
N ALA A 143 6.39 35.69 -42.23
CA ALA A 143 7.72 36.15 -42.59
C ALA A 143 7.71 37.05 -43.85
N ASN A 144 7.35 38.31 -43.66
CA ASN A 144 7.29 39.33 -44.71
C ASN A 144 8.70 39.84 -45.06
N TYR A 145 9.48 39.03 -45.76
CA TYR A 145 10.86 39.38 -46.16
C TYR A 145 10.92 40.63 -47.05
N THR A 146 11.87 41.51 -46.75
CA THR A 146 12.27 42.66 -47.56
C THR A 146 12.89 42.24 -48.90
N ALA A 147 13.18 43.21 -49.76
CA ALA A 147 13.90 43.00 -51.02
C ALA A 147 15.29 42.35 -50.84
N ASN A 148 15.92 42.50 -49.67
CA ASN A 148 17.20 41.87 -49.33
C ASN A 148 17.05 40.42 -48.81
N GLY A 149 15.81 39.90 -48.71
CA GLY A 149 15.55 38.56 -48.18
C GLY A 149 15.57 38.47 -46.65
N GLU A 150 15.42 39.60 -45.94
CA GLU A 150 15.45 39.68 -44.48
C GLU A 150 14.09 40.08 -43.91
N TYR A 151 13.71 39.49 -42.77
CA TYR A 151 12.48 39.79 -42.02
C TYR A 151 12.84 39.96 -40.54
N ARG A 152 12.32 41.00 -39.89
CA ARG A 152 12.42 41.22 -38.44
C ARG A 152 11.08 40.97 -37.79
N LEU A 153 11.10 40.26 -36.67
CA LEU A 153 9.98 40.19 -35.73
C LEU A 153 10.41 40.83 -34.41
N ASP A 154 9.80 41.97 -34.07
CA ASP A 154 9.85 42.55 -32.73
C ASP A 154 8.96 41.74 -31.79
N LEU A 155 9.46 41.47 -30.58
CA LEU A 155 8.82 40.61 -29.59
C LEU A 155 8.28 41.43 -28.40
N PRO A 156 7.39 40.86 -27.57
CA PRO A 156 6.92 41.53 -26.36
C PRO A 156 8.06 41.98 -25.45
N ALA A 157 7.87 43.12 -24.77
CA ALA A 157 8.82 43.62 -23.79
C ALA A 157 8.99 42.64 -22.61
N ASP A 158 10.15 42.72 -21.95
CA ASP A 158 10.53 41.95 -20.76
C ASP A 158 10.49 40.40 -20.95
N LEU A 159 10.69 39.94 -22.19
CA LEU A 159 10.72 38.52 -22.57
C LEU A 159 12.07 37.88 -22.20
N VAL A 160 12.25 37.56 -20.91
CA VAL A 160 13.47 36.92 -20.40
C VAL A 160 13.43 35.40 -20.61
N VAL A 161 14.29 34.89 -21.48
CA VAL A 161 14.25 33.51 -22.00
C VAL A 161 15.60 32.81 -21.90
N ARG A 162 15.56 31.47 -21.80
CA ARG A 162 16.74 30.58 -21.90
C ARG A 162 16.70 29.64 -23.11
N ARG A 163 15.56 29.57 -23.81
CA ARG A 163 15.39 28.80 -25.05
C ARG A 163 14.43 29.53 -25.98
N VAL A 164 14.73 29.53 -27.27
CA VAL A 164 13.89 30.09 -28.32
C VAL A 164 13.75 29.04 -29.42
N ARG A 165 12.52 28.68 -29.78
CA ARG A 165 12.20 27.71 -30.83
C ARG A 165 11.33 28.37 -31.89
N ILE A 166 11.74 28.22 -33.15
CA ILE A 166 10.97 28.58 -34.33
C ILE A 166 10.35 27.29 -34.88
N GLN A 167 9.02 27.17 -34.78
CA GLN A 167 8.27 26.02 -35.28
C GLN A 167 7.60 26.38 -36.60
N THR A 168 7.88 25.60 -37.64
CA THR A 168 7.45 25.90 -39.01
C THR A 168 5.97 25.58 -39.21
N ALA A 169 5.20 26.48 -39.82
CA ALA A 169 3.79 26.24 -40.14
C ALA A 169 3.56 26.14 -41.65
N ASN A 170 4.06 27.10 -42.44
CA ASN A 170 3.93 27.11 -43.90
C ASN A 170 5.22 27.58 -44.58
N TYR A 171 5.48 27.14 -45.82
CA TYR A 171 6.71 27.39 -46.57
C TYR A 171 6.51 27.25 -48.09
N THR A 172 7.49 27.64 -48.90
CA THR A 172 7.39 27.57 -50.38
C THR A 172 7.54 26.13 -50.91
N THR A 173 8.73 25.57 -50.76
CA THR A 173 9.09 24.20 -51.16
C THR A 173 9.66 23.40 -49.99
N ARG A 174 10.41 24.07 -49.12
CA ARG A 174 10.98 23.56 -47.85
C ARG A 174 11.14 24.74 -46.89
N PRO A 175 10.94 24.59 -45.57
CA PRO A 175 11.09 25.69 -44.62
C PRO A 175 12.57 25.91 -44.30
N CYS A 176 13.29 26.54 -45.22
CA CYS A 176 14.69 26.91 -45.03
C CYS A 176 14.81 28.36 -44.57
N PHE A 177 15.67 28.62 -43.58
CA PHE A 177 15.99 29.97 -43.12
C PHE A 177 17.31 30.04 -42.33
N ARG A 178 17.82 31.26 -42.22
CA ARG A 178 18.85 31.69 -41.27
C ARG A 178 18.21 32.56 -40.18
N LEU A 179 18.80 32.59 -38.99
CA LEU A 179 18.29 33.21 -37.76
C LEU A 179 19.37 34.06 -37.09
N GLU A 180 19.00 35.22 -36.56
CA GLU A 180 19.70 35.93 -35.48
C GLU A 180 18.71 36.29 -34.37
N LEU A 181 19.18 36.32 -33.12
CA LEU A 181 18.40 36.77 -31.97
C LEU A 181 18.94 38.12 -31.49
N LEU A 182 18.06 39.04 -31.08
CA LEU A 182 18.46 40.35 -30.55
C LEU A 182 17.98 40.56 -29.13
N GLY A 183 18.77 41.33 -28.38
CA GLY A 183 18.41 41.73 -27.03
C GLY A 183 19.63 42.17 -26.23
N CYS A 184 19.68 41.74 -24.97
CA CYS A 184 20.80 41.94 -24.06
C CYS A 184 20.85 40.86 -22.97
N SER A 185 21.94 40.80 -22.21
CA SER A 185 22.03 39.95 -21.01
C SER A 185 20.87 40.25 -20.05
N ALA A 186 20.28 39.20 -19.48
CA ALA A 186 19.29 39.36 -18.42
C ALA A 186 19.94 39.89 -17.12
N PRO A 187 19.15 40.37 -16.13
CA PRO A 187 19.67 40.82 -14.84
C PRO A 187 20.57 39.80 -14.14
N GLU A 188 21.63 40.28 -13.50
CA GLU A 188 22.52 39.47 -12.66
C GLU A 188 21.76 38.85 -11.47
N GLY A 189 22.18 37.67 -11.03
CA GLY A 189 21.56 36.96 -9.90
C GLY A 189 20.27 36.22 -10.24
N LEU A 190 19.88 36.12 -11.51
CA LEU A 190 18.79 35.23 -11.93
C LEU A 190 19.13 33.76 -11.69
N VAL A 191 18.17 33.03 -11.13
CA VAL A 191 18.26 31.59 -10.82
C VAL A 191 17.11 30.84 -11.49
N PRO A 192 17.25 29.53 -11.77
CA PRO A 192 16.15 28.70 -12.25
C PRO A 192 14.93 28.74 -11.32
N ALA A 193 13.77 29.03 -11.89
CA ALA A 193 12.48 29.01 -11.22
C ALA A 193 11.73 27.68 -11.44
N GLY A 194 10.68 27.42 -10.65
CA GLY A 194 9.81 26.26 -10.86
C GLY A 194 10.41 24.90 -10.47
N ILE A 195 11.48 24.89 -9.67
CA ILE A 195 12.13 23.66 -9.19
C ILE A 195 11.22 22.93 -8.20
N GLU A 196 10.94 21.66 -8.48
CA GLU A 196 10.16 20.75 -7.63
C GLU A 196 11.03 20.09 -6.56
N SER A 197 10.41 19.59 -5.49
CA SER A 197 11.10 18.74 -4.51
C SER A 197 11.54 17.41 -5.14
N PRO A 198 12.78 16.97 -4.91
CA PRO A 198 13.29 15.69 -5.37
C PRO A 198 12.66 14.52 -4.58
N GLU A 199 12.76 13.30 -5.11
CA GLU A 199 12.36 12.08 -4.41
C GLU A 199 13.60 11.26 -4.04
N VAL A 200 13.72 10.84 -2.78
CA VAL A 200 14.74 9.89 -2.32
C VAL A 200 14.17 8.49 -2.24
N SER A 201 14.85 7.57 -2.90
CA SER A 201 14.60 6.13 -2.88
C SER A 201 15.90 5.35 -2.62
N LEU A 202 15.80 4.04 -2.46
CA LEU A 202 16.93 3.12 -2.31
C LEU A 202 17.00 2.19 -3.52
N ASP A 203 18.16 2.13 -4.16
CA ASP A 203 18.56 1.14 -5.16
C ASP A 203 19.41 0.07 -4.42
N TYR A 204 18.84 -1.11 -4.22
CA TYR A 204 19.40 -2.17 -3.38
C TYR A 204 19.99 -3.29 -4.23
N ARG A 205 21.19 -3.76 -3.88
CA ARG A 205 21.80 -4.96 -4.48
C ARG A 205 22.18 -6.00 -3.42
N SER A 206 22.77 -5.56 -2.30
CA SER A 206 23.07 -6.40 -1.14
C SER A 206 23.18 -5.57 0.16
N LEU A 207 23.32 -6.23 1.31
CA LEU A 207 23.51 -5.57 2.62
C LEU A 207 24.78 -4.71 2.71
N ASP A 208 25.75 -4.93 1.81
CA ASP A 208 27.04 -4.23 1.73
C ASP A 208 27.19 -3.41 0.43
N ASP A 209 26.20 -3.46 -0.48
CA ASP A 209 26.18 -2.77 -1.79
C ASP A 209 24.76 -2.26 -2.08
N MET A 210 24.52 -0.99 -1.75
CA MET A 210 23.25 -0.31 -1.98
C MET A 210 23.48 1.20 -2.09
N GLU A 211 22.61 1.89 -2.82
CA GLU A 211 22.76 3.31 -3.15
C GLU A 211 21.43 4.03 -2.88
N LEU A 212 21.45 5.13 -2.12
CA LEU A 212 20.31 6.06 -2.11
C LEU A 212 20.33 6.86 -3.40
N VAL A 213 19.16 7.00 -4.03
CA VAL A 213 18.97 7.73 -5.29
C VAL A 213 18.10 8.95 -5.02
N CYS A 214 18.66 10.15 -5.23
CA CYS A 214 17.95 11.42 -5.18
C CYS A 214 17.57 11.80 -6.61
N MET A 215 16.30 11.61 -6.95
CA MET A 215 15.78 11.80 -8.30
C MET A 215 15.18 13.20 -8.48
N LEU A 216 15.62 13.90 -9.52
CA LEU A 216 15.05 15.18 -9.94
C LEU A 216 13.67 14.94 -10.57
N ARG A 217 12.69 15.79 -10.20
CA ARG A 217 11.31 15.70 -10.71
C ARG A 217 11.00 16.62 -11.90
N ASN A 218 11.83 17.64 -12.14
CA ASN A 218 11.76 18.44 -13.36
C ASN A 218 12.47 17.73 -14.52
N ASP A 219 12.07 18.07 -15.75
CA ASP A 219 12.82 17.69 -16.95
C ASP A 219 14.20 18.35 -16.96
N LEU A 220 15.18 17.66 -17.56
CA LEU A 220 16.51 18.24 -17.79
C LEU A 220 16.43 19.35 -18.84
N ALA A 221 17.01 20.51 -18.51
CA ALA A 221 17.06 21.67 -19.38
C ALA A 221 18.51 22.12 -19.57
N PHE A 222 18.86 22.39 -20.83
CA PHE A 222 20.21 22.77 -21.23
C PHE A 222 20.73 23.97 -20.43
N GLY A 223 21.96 23.88 -19.93
CA GLY A 223 22.58 24.92 -19.14
C GLY A 223 22.02 25.09 -17.73
N ILE A 224 21.13 24.21 -17.24
CA ILE A 224 20.73 24.14 -15.83
C ILE A 224 21.43 22.97 -15.15
N GLN A 225 22.09 23.24 -14.03
CA GLN A 225 22.75 22.24 -13.20
C GLN A 225 22.14 22.25 -11.79
N TYR A 226 22.29 21.14 -11.06
CA TYR A 226 21.70 20.96 -9.73
C TYR A 226 22.77 20.60 -8.71
N GLN A 227 22.91 21.42 -7.67
CA GLN A 227 23.67 21.03 -6.48
C GLN A 227 22.79 20.10 -5.64
N VAL A 228 23.23 18.87 -5.44
CA VAL A 228 22.57 17.89 -4.57
C VAL A 228 23.39 17.71 -3.29
N THR A 229 22.79 18.00 -2.15
CA THR A 229 23.41 17.79 -0.83
C THR A 229 22.65 16.71 -0.06
N TRP A 230 23.39 15.70 0.38
CA TRP A 230 22.90 14.58 1.15
C TRP A 230 23.04 14.80 2.65
N TYR A 231 22.00 14.47 3.40
CA TYR A 231 21.97 14.56 4.85
C TYR A 231 21.67 13.21 5.48
N MET A 232 22.46 12.85 6.51
CA MET A 232 22.22 11.74 7.41
C MET A 232 21.99 12.31 8.81
N ASN A 233 20.82 12.09 9.43
CA ASN A 233 20.44 12.70 10.72
C ASN A 233 20.74 14.22 10.79
N ASP A 234 20.28 14.98 9.80
CA ASP A 234 20.50 16.43 9.66
C ASP A 234 21.98 16.87 9.47
N VAL A 235 22.94 15.95 9.40
CA VAL A 235 24.35 16.22 9.11
C VAL A 235 24.62 16.04 7.62
N ASN A 236 25.19 17.06 6.96
CA ASN A 236 25.66 16.94 5.58
C ASN A 236 26.78 15.88 5.50
N VAL A 237 26.59 14.87 4.65
CA VAL A 237 27.55 13.78 4.41
C VAL A 237 28.19 13.80 3.02
N SER A 238 27.57 14.50 2.05
CA SER A 238 28.08 14.59 0.68
C SER A 238 27.37 15.71 -0.08
N THR A 239 28.10 16.45 -0.92
CA THR A 239 27.53 17.41 -1.88
C THR A 239 28.12 17.15 -3.26
N VAL A 240 27.26 17.04 -4.27
CA VAL A 240 27.63 16.79 -5.68
C VAL A 240 26.92 17.79 -6.61
N MET A 241 27.48 18.05 -7.79
CA MET A 241 26.81 18.79 -8.86
C MET A 241 26.38 17.82 -9.95
N LEU A 242 25.10 17.85 -10.31
CA LEU A 242 24.56 17.18 -11.49
C LEU A 242 24.58 18.13 -12.70
N THR A 243 24.99 17.60 -13.84
CA THR A 243 24.95 18.26 -15.14
C THR A 243 23.54 18.30 -15.74
N ASP A 244 23.35 18.99 -16.86
CA ASP A 244 22.09 19.02 -17.63
C ASP A 244 21.78 17.70 -18.37
N GLN A 245 22.50 16.61 -18.04
CA GLN A 245 22.32 15.26 -18.58
C GLN A 245 22.03 14.21 -17.49
N GLU A 246 22.01 14.60 -16.20
CA GLU A 246 21.92 13.67 -15.07
C GLU A 246 20.62 13.86 -14.26
N GLN A 247 19.67 12.93 -14.39
CA GLN A 247 18.37 12.97 -13.70
C GLN A 247 18.45 12.68 -12.18
N SER A 248 19.58 12.16 -11.68
CA SER A 248 19.68 11.70 -10.29
C SER A 248 21.09 11.69 -9.73
N ALA A 249 21.24 12.05 -8.46
CA ALA A 249 22.45 11.80 -7.68
C ALA A 249 22.34 10.48 -6.91
N ARG A 250 23.49 9.86 -6.65
CA ARG A 250 23.61 8.59 -5.90
C ARG A 250 24.50 8.76 -4.68
N LEU A 251 24.17 8.08 -3.59
CA LEU A 251 24.97 7.99 -2.36
C LEU A 251 25.07 6.54 -1.92
N ASN A 252 26.28 5.98 -1.94
CA ASN A 252 26.53 4.62 -1.47
C ASN A 252 26.27 4.54 0.05
N VAL A 253 25.48 3.56 0.45
CA VAL A 253 25.14 3.27 1.84
C VAL A 253 25.29 1.77 2.10
N THR A 254 25.20 1.36 3.36
CA THR A 254 25.23 -0.06 3.77
C THR A 254 24.14 -0.31 4.81
N SER A 255 23.94 -1.56 5.20
CA SER A 255 23.09 -1.91 6.35
C SER A 255 23.41 -1.09 7.63
N SER A 256 24.68 -0.75 7.88
CA SER A 256 25.08 0.06 9.04
C SER A 256 24.58 1.50 8.98
N SER A 257 24.34 2.04 7.77
CA SER A 257 23.83 3.39 7.52
C SER A 257 22.35 3.57 7.90
N PHE A 258 21.65 2.49 8.28
CA PHE A 258 20.27 2.54 8.77
C PHE A 258 20.15 2.07 10.23
N SER A 259 21.28 1.76 10.87
CA SER A 259 21.34 1.42 12.29
C SER A 259 20.92 2.62 13.16
N GLN A 260 20.46 2.35 14.39
CA GLN A 260 20.16 3.39 15.39
C GLN A 260 19.15 4.47 14.91
N LYS A 261 18.15 4.07 14.11
CA LYS A 261 17.12 4.95 13.53
C LYS A 261 17.68 6.05 12.60
N GLN A 262 18.85 5.86 11.99
CA GLN A 262 19.42 6.81 11.03
C GLN A 262 18.45 7.12 9.87
N THR A 263 18.24 8.42 9.62
CA THR A 263 17.38 8.95 8.56
C THR A 263 18.22 9.63 7.48
N HIS A 264 17.75 9.56 6.22
CA HIS A 264 18.44 10.13 5.07
C HIS A 264 17.52 11.03 4.26
N ARG A 265 18.07 12.10 3.68
CA ARG A 265 17.37 12.91 2.68
C ARG A 265 18.35 13.62 1.77
N CYS A 266 17.87 14.14 0.65
CA CYS A 266 18.62 15.07 -0.18
C CYS A 266 17.94 16.44 -0.21
N GLN A 267 18.75 17.46 -0.40
CA GLN A 267 18.34 18.81 -0.77
C GLN A 267 18.93 19.13 -2.14
N ILE A 268 18.17 19.82 -2.98
CA ILE A 268 18.65 20.35 -4.26
C ILE A 268 18.51 21.86 -4.34
N ALA A 269 19.44 22.49 -5.04
CA ALA A 269 19.33 23.86 -5.51
C ALA A 269 19.86 23.94 -6.95
N ALA A 270 19.16 24.66 -7.82
CA ALA A 270 19.48 24.75 -9.24
C ALA A 270 20.20 26.06 -9.57
N CYS A 271 21.04 26.04 -10.60
CA CYS A 271 21.76 27.20 -11.10
C CYS A 271 21.91 27.14 -12.62
N TYR A 272 22.13 28.31 -13.24
CA TYR A 272 22.61 28.36 -14.62
C TYR A 272 24.10 28.00 -14.62
N SER A 273 24.52 27.10 -15.52
CA SER A 273 25.84 26.46 -15.52
C SER A 273 27.02 27.44 -15.32
N PRO A 274 27.07 28.62 -15.99
CA PRO A 274 28.17 29.57 -15.79
C PRO A 274 28.11 30.39 -14.49
N ASP A 275 27.07 30.23 -13.66
CA ASP A 275 26.85 30.93 -12.39
C ASP A 275 26.89 29.97 -11.17
N CYS A 276 26.92 28.66 -11.41
CA CYS A 276 26.98 27.63 -10.36
C CYS A 276 28.24 27.76 -9.49
N GLU A 277 29.42 27.97 -10.09
CA GLU A 277 30.68 28.16 -9.35
C GLU A 277 30.69 29.45 -8.50
N ALA A 278 29.86 30.44 -8.87
CA ALA A 278 29.70 31.69 -8.12
C ALA A 278 28.70 31.57 -6.95
N GLY A 279 28.07 30.39 -6.76
CA GLY A 279 27.11 30.15 -5.68
C GLY A 279 25.73 30.80 -5.90
N VAL A 280 25.41 31.18 -7.13
CA VAL A 280 24.10 31.76 -7.49
C VAL A 280 23.09 30.62 -7.69
N LEU A 281 22.56 30.13 -6.56
CA LEU A 281 21.68 28.98 -6.46
C LEU A 281 20.23 29.40 -6.20
N SER A 282 19.27 28.61 -6.70
CA SER A 282 17.85 28.75 -6.39
C SER A 282 17.55 28.52 -4.91
N ASP A 283 16.31 28.81 -4.50
CA ASP A 283 15.77 28.30 -3.24
C ASP A 283 15.97 26.78 -3.15
N VAL A 284 16.40 26.32 -1.96
CA VAL A 284 16.61 24.90 -1.67
C VAL A 284 15.27 24.16 -1.65
N LYS A 285 15.22 22.99 -2.29
CA LYS A 285 14.10 22.04 -2.23
C LYS A 285 14.54 20.75 -1.54
N GLU A 286 13.77 20.30 -0.56
CA GLU A 286 14.07 19.11 0.23
C GLU A 286 13.23 17.92 -0.22
N SER A 287 13.80 16.70 -0.14
CA SER A 287 13.11 15.44 -0.44
C SER A 287 12.21 14.96 0.69
N ASN A 288 11.46 13.88 0.44
CA ASN A 288 11.03 12.99 1.52
C ASN A 288 12.23 12.52 2.36
N THR A 289 12.00 12.32 3.66
CA THR A 289 12.96 11.62 4.51
C THR A 289 12.81 10.12 4.29
N TYR A 290 13.91 9.45 3.93
CA TYR A 290 13.97 8.01 3.70
C TYR A 290 14.49 7.28 4.95
N ARG A 291 13.73 6.26 5.36
CA ARG A 291 14.10 5.25 6.36
C ARG A 291 13.33 3.96 6.04
N PRO A 292 13.97 2.78 6.04
CA PRO A 292 13.26 1.51 5.87
C PRO A 292 12.44 1.18 7.12
N GLU A 293 11.12 1.08 6.98
CA GLU A 293 10.18 0.77 8.07
C GLU A 293 9.04 -0.16 7.64
N ILE A 294 8.50 -0.92 8.60
CA ILE A 294 7.12 -1.47 8.52
C ILE A 294 6.16 -0.37 8.96
N LEU A 295 5.08 -0.19 8.20
CA LEU A 295 3.95 0.66 8.57
C LEU A 295 2.76 -0.23 8.96
N LEU A 296 2.34 -0.15 10.22
CA LEU A 296 1.09 -0.75 10.69
C LEU A 296 -0.08 0.06 10.07
N LEU A 297 -1.06 -0.63 9.50
CA LEU A 297 -2.21 -0.03 8.82
C LEU A 297 -3.49 -0.02 9.68
N ASN A 298 -3.53 -0.79 10.77
CA ASN A 298 -4.61 -0.70 11.75
C ASN A 298 -4.58 0.69 12.42
N THR A 299 -5.73 1.38 12.42
CA THR A 299 -5.92 2.69 13.07
C THR A 299 -6.52 2.59 14.47
N GLU A 300 -7.00 1.40 14.85
CA GLU A 300 -7.69 1.11 16.11
C GLU A 300 -7.17 -0.22 16.68
N ASP A 301 -7.29 -0.39 18.01
CA ASP A 301 -6.97 -1.64 18.70
C ASP A 301 -7.97 -2.74 18.29
N ILE A 302 -7.52 -3.99 18.25
CA ILE A 302 -8.38 -5.11 17.85
C ILE A 302 -9.23 -5.56 19.04
N GLN A 303 -10.51 -5.85 18.78
CA GLN A 303 -11.40 -6.52 19.72
C GLN A 303 -11.72 -7.91 19.15
N LEU A 304 -11.62 -8.94 20.00
CA LEU A 304 -11.96 -10.33 19.69
C LEU A 304 -12.89 -10.90 20.76
N GLU A 305 -13.64 -11.90 20.39
CA GLU A 305 -14.50 -12.69 21.28
C GLU A 305 -14.12 -14.15 21.10
N GLU A 306 -14.10 -14.94 22.17
CA GLU A 306 -13.86 -16.38 22.06
C GLU A 306 -14.99 -17.06 21.27
N GLY A 307 -14.64 -17.97 20.35
CA GLY A 307 -15.60 -18.48 19.36
C GLY A 307 -15.92 -17.50 18.21
N GLY A 308 -15.45 -16.24 18.28
CA GLY A 308 -15.63 -15.23 17.25
C GLY A 308 -14.75 -15.44 16.00
N PRO A 309 -15.00 -14.67 14.92
CA PRO A 309 -14.19 -14.72 13.70
C PRO A 309 -12.79 -14.13 13.89
N SER A 310 -11.85 -14.49 13.00
CA SER A 310 -10.53 -13.87 12.96
C SER A 310 -10.58 -12.38 12.61
N ALA A 311 -9.82 -11.56 13.32
CA ALA A 311 -9.42 -10.22 12.91
C ALA A 311 -8.06 -10.26 12.17
N PHE A 312 -7.60 -9.10 11.69
CA PHE A 312 -6.36 -9.00 10.91
C PHE A 312 -5.43 -7.89 11.42
N VAL A 313 -4.17 -8.24 11.66
CA VAL A 313 -3.08 -7.27 11.81
C VAL A 313 -2.56 -6.95 10.41
N ASN A 314 -2.87 -5.74 9.93
CA ASN A 314 -2.57 -5.27 8.59
C ASN A 314 -1.31 -4.39 8.61
N PHE A 315 -0.39 -4.63 7.69
CA PHE A 315 0.82 -3.82 7.55
C PHE A 315 1.27 -3.70 6.09
N THR A 316 2.15 -2.74 5.81
CA THR A 316 2.86 -2.59 4.53
C THR A 316 4.34 -2.25 4.78
N THR A 317 5.17 -2.42 3.75
CA THR A 317 6.63 -2.14 3.78
C THR A 317 6.98 -0.90 2.96
N GLY A 318 7.85 -0.04 3.51
CA GLY A 318 8.31 1.17 2.83
C GLY A 318 9.57 0.98 1.98
N GLY A 319 9.53 1.36 0.70
CA GLY A 319 10.70 1.46 -0.20
C GLY A 319 10.36 1.25 -1.69
N GLN A 320 11.34 1.28 -2.59
CA GLN A 320 11.22 0.78 -3.98
C GLN A 320 11.46 -0.75 -4.02
N THR A 321 11.12 -1.41 -5.13
CA THR A 321 11.17 -2.88 -5.31
C THR A 321 12.45 -3.52 -4.76
N SER A 322 12.34 -4.51 -3.86
CA SER A 322 13.37 -4.79 -2.86
C SER A 322 14.47 -5.79 -3.25
N ASP A 323 14.20 -6.72 -4.15
CA ASP A 323 14.91 -7.98 -4.49
C ASP A 323 15.20 -8.94 -3.32
N CYS A 324 15.63 -8.40 -2.18
CA CYS A 324 15.73 -9.13 -0.92
C CYS A 324 14.37 -9.63 -0.43
N THR A 325 14.41 -10.81 0.17
CA THR A 325 13.34 -11.38 0.98
C THR A 325 13.44 -10.88 2.43
N VAL A 326 12.32 -10.39 2.95
CA VAL A 326 12.18 -9.91 4.33
C VAL A 326 11.12 -10.75 5.05
N ASN A 327 11.49 -11.34 6.18
CA ASN A 327 10.57 -12.14 6.99
C ASN A 327 10.02 -11.29 8.13
N VAL A 328 8.69 -11.17 8.20
CA VAL A 328 7.97 -10.43 9.26
C VAL A 328 7.41 -11.43 10.27
N LEU A 329 7.81 -11.25 11.53
CA LEU A 329 7.43 -12.12 12.65
C LEU A 329 6.58 -11.35 13.65
N THR A 330 5.65 -12.06 14.31
CA THR A 330 4.90 -11.57 15.47
C THR A 330 5.54 -12.04 16.77
N PHE A 331 5.49 -11.17 17.78
CA PHE A 331 5.71 -11.53 19.18
C PHE A 331 4.48 -11.09 19.99
N VAL A 332 4.00 -11.92 20.90
CA VAL A 332 2.82 -11.65 21.72
C VAL A 332 3.20 -11.59 23.20
N ALA A 333 2.66 -10.60 23.91
CA ALA A 333 2.73 -10.50 25.36
C ALA A 333 1.31 -10.41 25.95
N ASP A 334 0.90 -11.47 26.63
CA ASP A 334 -0.42 -11.59 27.27
C ASP A 334 -0.44 -10.97 28.68
N SER A 335 -1.54 -10.31 29.03
CA SER A 335 -1.78 -9.62 30.29
C SER A 335 -3.23 -9.84 30.77
N PRO A 336 -3.47 -10.66 31.80
CA PRO A 336 -2.48 -11.39 32.61
C PRO A 336 -1.80 -12.54 31.85
N ASN A 337 -0.54 -12.82 32.18
CA ASN A 337 0.15 -14.03 31.69
C ASN A 337 -0.37 -15.25 32.47
N LEU A 338 -1.41 -15.89 31.96
CA LEU A 338 -2.01 -17.06 32.57
C LEU A 338 -1.11 -18.28 32.41
N GLN A 339 -0.98 -19.08 33.47
CA GLN A 339 -0.09 -20.25 33.49
C GLN A 339 -0.80 -21.47 34.06
N CYS A 340 -0.67 -22.59 33.36
CA CYS A 340 -1.23 -23.87 33.80
C CYS A 340 -0.53 -24.32 35.09
N VAL A 341 -1.30 -24.53 36.17
CA VAL A 341 -0.80 -25.01 37.47
C VAL A 341 -0.31 -26.45 37.34
N SER A 342 1.00 -26.62 37.11
CA SER A 342 1.66 -27.92 36.99
C SER A 342 3.13 -27.85 37.40
N ALA A 343 3.81 -29.00 37.47
CA ALA A 343 5.23 -29.08 37.82
C ALA A 343 6.16 -28.38 36.81
N ASN A 344 5.69 -28.11 35.59
CA ASN A 344 6.36 -27.31 34.56
C ASN A 344 5.34 -26.31 34.00
N PRO A 345 5.17 -25.12 34.60
CA PRO A 345 4.16 -24.17 34.18
C PRO A 345 4.35 -23.78 32.71
N ARG A 346 3.26 -23.81 31.97
CA ARG A 346 3.18 -23.34 30.58
C ARG A 346 2.26 -22.13 30.55
N THR A 347 2.65 -21.08 29.84
CA THR A 347 1.74 -19.98 29.52
C THR A 347 0.60 -20.51 28.65
N LEU A 348 -0.62 -20.09 29.00
CA LEU A 348 -1.83 -20.35 28.25
C LEU A 348 -2.01 -19.16 27.28
N PRO A 349 -1.72 -19.32 25.97
CA PRO A 349 -1.73 -18.20 25.05
C PRO A 349 -3.15 -17.65 24.90
N GLN A 350 -3.30 -16.34 24.89
CA GLN A 350 -4.62 -15.70 24.74
C GLN A 350 -5.01 -15.49 23.27
N LEU A 351 -4.03 -15.49 22.37
CA LEU A 351 -4.20 -15.33 20.93
C LEU A 351 -3.65 -16.53 20.15
N ILE A 352 -4.37 -16.90 19.08
CA ILE A 352 -3.94 -17.87 18.08
C ILE A 352 -3.80 -17.17 16.73
N PHE A 353 -2.74 -17.49 16.02
CA PHE A 353 -2.57 -17.15 14.61
C PHE A 353 -2.96 -18.38 13.78
N PRO A 354 -4.18 -18.46 13.22
CA PRO A 354 -4.60 -19.62 12.44
C PRO A 354 -3.72 -19.75 11.19
N ASP A 355 -3.31 -20.98 10.89
CA ASP A 355 -2.44 -21.29 9.76
C ASP A 355 -3.15 -20.96 8.44
N SER A 356 -2.68 -19.92 7.75
CA SER A 356 -3.07 -19.70 6.36
C SER A 356 -2.36 -20.77 5.54
N SER A 357 -3.15 -21.57 4.80
CA SER A 357 -2.82 -22.88 4.21
C SER A 357 -1.70 -22.95 3.14
N GLN A 358 -0.75 -22.02 3.21
CA GLN A 358 0.36 -21.77 2.30
C GLN A 358 1.73 -21.74 3.01
N SER A 359 1.80 -21.69 4.36
CA SER A 359 3.07 -21.43 5.07
C SER A 359 3.38 -22.42 6.20
N SER A 360 4.32 -23.34 5.96
CA SER A 360 4.97 -24.15 7.03
C SER A 360 5.93 -23.35 7.94
N LEU A 361 5.85 -22.01 7.89
CA LEU A 361 6.81 -21.07 8.45
C LEU A 361 6.06 -20.01 9.26
N CYS A 362 6.48 -19.78 10.52
CA CYS A 362 5.85 -18.83 11.44
C CYS A 362 6.25 -17.36 11.15
N TYR A 363 6.21 -16.95 9.88
CA TYR A 363 6.49 -15.57 9.43
C TYR A 363 5.80 -15.28 8.09
N ILE A 364 5.48 -14.01 7.82
CA ILE A 364 5.11 -13.56 6.47
C ILE A 364 6.37 -13.21 5.70
N GLN A 365 6.51 -13.78 4.50
CA GLN A 365 7.62 -13.49 3.60
C GLN A 365 7.24 -12.34 2.65
N VAL A 366 7.91 -11.20 2.79
CA VAL A 366 7.80 -10.07 1.86
C VAL A 366 8.91 -10.19 0.80
N THR A 367 8.52 -10.12 -0.46
CA THR A 367 9.35 -10.27 -1.67
C THR A 367 8.98 -9.20 -2.68
N ASN A 368 9.62 -9.18 -3.85
CA ASN A 368 9.24 -8.31 -4.98
C ASN A 368 7.75 -8.39 -5.37
N GLU A 369 7.09 -9.54 -5.18
CA GLU A 369 5.71 -9.77 -5.66
C GLU A 369 4.64 -9.13 -4.77
N ASN A 370 4.93 -8.97 -3.46
CA ASN A 370 4.01 -8.40 -2.47
C ASN A 370 4.58 -7.13 -1.80
N TRP A 371 5.71 -6.60 -2.28
CA TRP A 371 6.30 -5.35 -1.84
C TRP A 371 5.33 -4.16 -2.02
N ARG A 372 5.22 -3.27 -1.02
CA ARG A 372 4.17 -2.24 -0.86
C ARG A 372 2.73 -2.77 -0.77
N GLY A 373 2.47 -4.04 -1.05
CA GLY A 373 1.17 -4.66 -0.86
C GLY A 373 0.76 -4.68 0.61
N THR A 374 -0.54 -4.61 0.87
CA THR A 374 -1.07 -4.87 2.22
C THR A 374 -0.88 -6.35 2.54
N SER A 375 -0.12 -6.62 3.60
CA SER A 375 -0.02 -7.94 4.21
C SER A 375 -0.91 -8.01 5.44
N SER A 376 -1.58 -9.15 5.63
CA SER A 376 -2.56 -9.36 6.70
C SER A 376 -2.23 -10.63 7.47
N ILE A 377 -2.01 -10.51 8.78
CA ILE A 377 -1.83 -11.65 9.68
C ILE A 377 -3.18 -11.91 10.36
N PRO A 378 -3.83 -13.07 10.14
CA PRO A 378 -5.05 -13.41 10.86
C PRO A 378 -4.75 -13.66 12.34
N VAL A 379 -5.62 -13.19 13.22
CA VAL A 379 -5.56 -13.42 14.67
C VAL A 379 -6.95 -13.74 15.20
N THR A 380 -7.03 -14.74 16.06
CA THR A 380 -8.27 -15.19 16.72
C THR A 380 -8.01 -15.37 18.21
N ALA A 381 -9.04 -15.19 19.04
CA ALA A 381 -8.98 -15.54 20.44
C ALA A 381 -8.70 -17.04 20.61
N ASN A 382 -7.90 -17.43 21.61
CA ASN A 382 -7.87 -18.82 22.02
C ASN A 382 -9.26 -19.22 22.58
N GLN A 383 -9.60 -20.51 22.51
CA GLN A 383 -10.78 -21.06 23.18
C GLN A 383 -10.26 -22.01 24.24
N ASP A 384 -9.93 -21.48 25.42
CA ASP A 384 -9.15 -22.24 26.39
C ASP A 384 -9.99 -22.98 27.46
N GLY A 385 -11.27 -22.61 27.63
CA GLY A 385 -12.20 -23.27 28.53
C GLY A 385 -12.22 -22.70 29.95
N TRP A 386 -11.66 -21.49 30.17
CA TRP A 386 -11.53 -20.85 31.48
C TRP A 386 -12.31 -19.53 31.55
N LEU A 387 -13.14 -19.42 32.59
CA LEU A 387 -13.76 -18.17 33.01
C LEU A 387 -12.72 -17.28 33.72
N ASP A 388 -11.90 -16.59 32.94
CA ASP A 388 -10.83 -15.69 33.39
C ASP A 388 -11.18 -14.20 33.22
N GLY A 389 -12.21 -13.87 32.44
CA GLY A 389 -12.65 -12.53 32.12
C GLY A 389 -11.80 -11.86 31.04
N ALA A 390 -12.22 -10.66 30.60
CA ALA A 390 -11.56 -10.00 29.46
C ALA A 390 -10.04 -9.82 29.65
N THR A 391 -9.25 -10.33 28.71
CA THR A 391 -7.78 -10.29 28.73
C THR A 391 -7.23 -9.28 27.71
N GLU A 392 -6.06 -8.70 28.00
CA GLU A 392 -5.36 -7.80 27.09
C GLU A 392 -4.07 -8.45 26.58
N SER A 393 -3.83 -8.38 25.28
CA SER A 393 -2.63 -8.91 24.63
C SER A 393 -1.98 -7.83 23.76
N THR A 394 -0.66 -7.77 23.73
CA THR A 394 0.09 -6.85 22.85
C THR A 394 0.84 -7.64 21.78
N ILE A 395 0.51 -7.41 20.51
CA ILE A 395 1.25 -7.97 19.37
C ILE A 395 2.31 -6.96 18.91
N THR A 396 3.55 -7.41 18.75
CA THR A 396 4.67 -6.62 18.22
C THR A 396 5.14 -7.22 16.89
N LEU A 397 5.23 -6.39 15.84
CA LEU A 397 5.82 -6.80 14.55
C LEU A 397 7.34 -6.63 14.55
N THR A 398 8.07 -7.64 14.07
CA THR A 398 9.54 -7.65 13.99
C THR A 398 10.02 -8.05 12.59
N VAL A 399 11.16 -7.48 12.16
CA VAL A 399 11.76 -7.71 10.83
C VAL A 399 13.00 -8.60 10.93
N ARG A 400 13.14 -9.57 10.03
CA ARG A 400 14.35 -10.38 9.82
C ARG A 400 14.74 -10.38 8.34
N VAL A 401 16.02 -10.21 8.03
CA VAL A 401 16.53 -10.27 6.64
C VAL A 401 17.59 -11.37 6.57
N GLY A 402 17.35 -12.37 5.73
CA GLY A 402 18.12 -13.62 5.76
C GLY A 402 18.07 -14.27 7.14
N ASP A 403 19.22 -14.74 7.64
CA ASP A 403 19.32 -15.33 8.98
C ASP A 403 19.50 -14.31 10.12
N GLN A 404 19.85 -13.05 9.83
CA GLN A 404 20.07 -12.04 10.88
C GLN A 404 18.77 -11.36 11.28
N ILE A 405 18.47 -11.39 12.59
CA ILE A 405 17.32 -10.73 13.18
C ILE A 405 17.70 -9.28 13.47
N PHE A 406 17.03 -8.34 12.80
CA PHE A 406 17.12 -6.92 13.12
C PHE A 406 16.26 -6.66 14.37
N TYR A 407 16.84 -6.93 15.54
CA TYR A 407 16.14 -6.69 16.80
C TYR A 407 16.03 -5.19 17.10
N GLN A 408 14.77 -4.76 17.21
CA GLN A 408 14.26 -3.67 18.04
C GLN A 408 14.90 -2.28 17.88
N GLU A 409 14.06 -1.32 17.47
CA GLU A 409 13.27 -0.68 18.52
C GLU A 409 11.78 -0.92 18.27
N SER A 410 11.06 -1.18 19.36
CA SER A 410 9.60 -1.15 19.47
C SER A 410 9.01 0.12 18.85
N ASP A 411 7.81 0.01 18.26
CA ASP A 411 6.79 1.08 18.13
C ASP A 411 5.59 0.62 17.29
N LYS A 412 5.72 -0.43 16.46
CA LYS A 412 4.59 -1.06 15.74
C LYS A 412 3.98 -2.18 16.58
N THR A 413 3.42 -1.77 17.73
CA THR A 413 2.60 -2.61 18.60
C THR A 413 1.12 -2.36 18.36
N ILE A 414 0.31 -3.40 18.38
CA ILE A 414 -1.15 -3.30 18.40
C ILE A 414 -1.69 -4.02 19.64
N LYS A 415 -2.66 -3.41 20.32
CA LYS A 415 -3.35 -4.10 21.40
C LYS A 415 -4.50 -4.93 20.85
N VAL A 416 -4.76 -6.03 21.53
CA VAL A 416 -5.90 -6.90 21.29
C VAL A 416 -6.58 -7.13 22.63
N THR A 417 -7.87 -6.83 22.73
CA THR A 417 -8.69 -7.23 23.87
C THR A 417 -9.50 -8.46 23.47
N VAL A 418 -9.46 -9.51 24.29
CA VAL A 418 -10.29 -10.69 24.13
C VAL A 418 -11.41 -10.64 25.15
N SER A 419 -12.65 -10.82 24.71
CA SER A 419 -13.82 -11.03 25.58
C SER A 419 -14.01 -12.53 25.81
N ASP A 420 -13.82 -12.96 27.05
CA ASP A 420 -14.21 -14.28 27.59
C ASP A 420 -15.68 -14.56 27.21
N GLN A 421 -15.93 -15.66 26.48
CA GLN A 421 -17.27 -16.17 26.15
C GLN A 421 -17.50 -17.58 26.71
N ASP A 422 -16.60 -18.06 27.56
CA ASP A 422 -16.78 -19.33 28.22
C ASP A 422 -17.96 -19.29 29.20
N THR A 423 -18.55 -20.45 29.46
CA THR A 423 -19.71 -20.56 30.36
C THR A 423 -19.60 -21.77 31.27
N ARG A 424 -20.41 -21.78 32.33
CA ARG A 424 -20.59 -22.97 33.18
C ARG A 424 -21.71 -23.90 32.68
N ALA A 425 -22.19 -23.69 31.45
CA ALA A 425 -23.25 -24.50 30.87
C ALA A 425 -22.81 -25.96 30.79
N VAL A 426 -23.72 -26.86 31.14
CA VAL A 426 -23.50 -28.30 31.02
C VAL A 426 -24.85 -28.97 30.85
N CYS A 427 -25.08 -29.50 29.66
CA CYS A 427 -26.17 -30.43 29.46
C CYS A 427 -25.79 -31.77 30.13
N TYR A 428 -26.72 -32.43 30.80
CA TYR A 428 -26.47 -33.77 31.30
C TYR A 428 -27.70 -34.66 31.25
N SER A 429 -27.47 -35.96 31.08
CA SER A 429 -28.48 -37.00 31.23
C SER A 429 -28.01 -38.02 32.27
N LEU A 430 -28.78 -38.17 33.35
CA LEU A 430 -28.42 -38.99 34.52
C LEU A 430 -29.50 -40.03 34.84
N ASN A 431 -29.08 -41.27 35.09
CA ASN A 431 -29.96 -42.38 35.52
C ASN A 431 -31.23 -42.54 34.65
N ASN A 432 -32.42 -42.45 35.27
CA ASN A 432 -33.73 -42.44 34.62
C ASN A 432 -33.90 -41.17 33.81
N PRO A 433 -33.58 -41.17 32.50
CA PRO A 433 -32.90 -40.07 31.80
C PRO A 433 -33.33 -38.67 32.23
N HIS A 434 -32.74 -38.21 33.33
CA HIS A 434 -33.00 -36.89 33.89
C HIS A 434 -32.14 -35.93 33.10
N VAL A 435 -32.74 -35.29 32.11
CA VAL A 435 -32.07 -34.33 31.26
C VAL A 435 -32.11 -32.97 31.93
N THR A 436 -30.96 -32.31 31.99
CA THR A 436 -30.86 -30.87 32.18
C THR A 436 -30.18 -30.31 30.94
N THR A 437 -30.81 -29.31 30.32
CA THR A 437 -30.29 -28.58 29.15
C THR A 437 -29.14 -27.66 29.53
N PHE A 438 -28.52 -27.04 28.52
CA PHE A 438 -27.46 -26.06 28.74
C PHE A 438 -27.92 -24.87 29.60
N ASP A 439 -29.14 -24.37 29.36
CA ASP A 439 -29.70 -23.20 30.03
C ASP A 439 -30.52 -23.54 31.30
N GLY A 440 -30.57 -24.82 31.67
CA GLY A 440 -31.03 -25.28 32.98
C GLY A 440 -32.48 -25.79 33.04
N LYS A 441 -33.17 -25.95 31.91
CA LYS A 441 -34.46 -26.66 31.83
C LYS A 441 -34.28 -28.13 32.20
N THR A 442 -35.08 -28.63 33.14
CA THR A 442 -35.03 -30.03 33.61
C THR A 442 -36.26 -30.83 33.20
N TYR A 443 -36.08 -32.06 32.71
CA TYR A 443 -37.18 -32.98 32.39
C TYR A 443 -36.72 -34.45 32.34
N ASP A 444 -37.67 -35.38 32.29
CA ASP A 444 -37.41 -36.83 32.29
C ASP A 444 -37.74 -37.44 30.92
N ALA A 445 -36.76 -38.12 30.29
CA ALA A 445 -36.93 -38.84 29.03
C ALA A 445 -37.06 -40.36 29.25
N ASP A 446 -38.14 -40.80 29.92
CA ASP A 446 -38.40 -42.21 30.28
C ASP A 446 -38.89 -43.10 29.11
N GLU A 447 -38.24 -42.97 27.94
CA GLU A 447 -38.51 -43.79 26.76
C GLU A 447 -37.29 -44.59 26.28
N SER A 448 -37.53 -45.77 25.71
CA SER A 448 -36.44 -46.58 25.14
C SER A 448 -36.16 -46.10 23.73
N GLY A 449 -34.89 -45.87 23.41
CA GLY A 449 -34.50 -45.41 22.09
C GLY A 449 -33.06 -44.98 22.00
N GLU A 450 -32.72 -44.53 20.81
CA GLU A 450 -31.60 -43.67 20.51
C GLU A 450 -32.16 -42.25 20.41
N TYR A 451 -31.44 -41.26 20.92
CA TYR A 451 -31.90 -39.86 20.93
C TYR A 451 -30.76 -38.92 20.60
N VAL A 452 -31.06 -37.86 19.85
CA VAL A 452 -30.15 -36.74 19.60
C VAL A 452 -30.05 -35.91 20.88
N LEU A 453 -29.00 -36.18 21.67
CA LEU A 453 -28.73 -35.44 22.89
C LEU A 453 -28.29 -34.01 22.52
N TYR A 454 -27.36 -33.87 21.58
CA TYR A 454 -26.93 -32.59 21.00
C TYR A 454 -26.70 -32.75 19.50
N ARG A 455 -27.02 -31.71 18.73
CA ARG A 455 -26.68 -31.53 17.31
C ARG A 455 -26.28 -30.07 17.09
N HIS A 456 -25.17 -29.85 16.40
CA HIS A 456 -24.81 -28.51 15.94
C HIS A 456 -25.62 -28.13 14.69
N LYS A 457 -26.12 -26.89 14.60
CA LYS A 457 -26.97 -26.40 13.49
C LYS A 457 -26.26 -26.39 12.14
N THR A 458 -24.97 -26.00 12.10
CA THR A 458 -24.17 -25.85 10.87
C THR A 458 -23.01 -26.83 10.72
N LEU A 459 -22.35 -27.26 11.81
CA LEU A 459 -21.21 -28.18 11.78
C LEU A 459 -21.68 -29.65 11.84
N PRO A 460 -20.94 -30.62 11.28
CA PRO A 460 -21.33 -32.03 11.21
C PRO A 460 -21.11 -32.78 12.54
N TYR A 461 -21.47 -32.15 13.67
CA TYR A 461 -21.20 -32.62 15.02
C TYR A 461 -22.50 -32.98 15.75
N GLU A 462 -22.55 -34.19 16.30
CA GLU A 462 -23.75 -34.74 16.93
C GLU A 462 -23.37 -35.69 18.07
N VAL A 463 -24.10 -35.62 19.18
CA VAL A 463 -24.01 -36.56 20.29
C VAL A 463 -25.37 -37.23 20.45
N ARG A 464 -25.37 -38.56 20.44
CA ARG A 464 -26.55 -39.38 20.69
C ARG A 464 -26.45 -40.10 22.02
N ALA A 465 -27.56 -40.27 22.70
CA ALA A 465 -27.67 -41.07 23.91
C ALA A 465 -28.58 -42.29 23.70
N PHE A 466 -28.24 -43.41 24.32
CA PHE A 466 -29.02 -44.65 24.22
C PHE A 466 -29.70 -44.97 25.54
N TYR A 467 -31.03 -45.06 25.51
CA TYR A 467 -31.88 -45.30 26.67
C TYR A 467 -32.50 -46.70 26.60
N LYS A 468 -32.35 -47.48 27.67
CA LYS A 468 -32.87 -48.86 27.79
C LYS A 468 -33.39 -49.12 29.20
N LYS A 469 -34.33 -50.05 29.36
CA LYS A 469 -34.76 -50.58 30.67
C LYS A 469 -33.55 -50.96 31.54
N CYS A 470 -33.49 -50.45 32.78
CA CYS A 470 -32.32 -50.63 33.65
C CYS A 470 -32.07 -52.09 34.08
N VAL A 471 -33.09 -52.76 34.68
CA VAL A 471 -32.93 -54.07 35.36
C VAL A 471 -34.05 -55.05 35.03
N SER A 472 -35.30 -54.58 34.95
CA SER A 472 -36.51 -55.39 34.75
C SER A 472 -37.44 -54.78 33.71
N ASP A 473 -38.45 -55.54 33.27
CA ASP A 473 -39.46 -55.03 32.33
C ASP A 473 -40.29 -53.86 32.86
N SER A 474 -40.39 -53.73 34.19
CA SER A 474 -41.05 -52.66 34.93
C SER A 474 -40.11 -51.56 35.43
N SER A 475 -38.82 -51.63 35.09
CA SER A 475 -37.86 -50.59 35.47
C SER A 475 -38.05 -49.31 34.65
N PRO A 476 -37.66 -48.14 35.21
CA PRO A 476 -37.42 -46.95 34.40
C PRO A 476 -36.43 -47.23 33.26
N ARG A 477 -36.34 -46.29 32.34
CA ARG A 477 -35.21 -46.26 31.39
C ARG A 477 -33.93 -45.84 32.10
N CYS A 478 -32.82 -46.10 31.43
CA CYS A 478 -31.49 -45.77 31.89
C CYS A 478 -30.60 -45.50 30.69
N ASN A 479 -29.77 -44.48 30.83
CA ASN A 479 -28.59 -44.26 30.02
C ASN A 479 -27.68 -45.50 30.00
N CYS A 480 -27.46 -46.07 28.82
CA CYS A 480 -26.68 -47.30 28.64
C CYS A 480 -25.57 -47.19 27.59
N GLY A 481 -25.48 -46.07 26.89
CA GLY A 481 -24.41 -45.77 25.94
C GLY A 481 -24.61 -44.40 25.29
N ALA A 482 -23.66 -44.04 24.43
CA ALA A 482 -23.72 -42.84 23.62
C ALA A 482 -22.91 -43.02 22.33
N ALA A 483 -23.21 -42.22 21.30
CA ALA A 483 -22.35 -42.07 20.13
C ALA A 483 -21.99 -40.59 19.94
N VAL A 484 -20.75 -40.31 19.57
CA VAL A 484 -20.26 -38.96 19.24
C VAL A 484 -19.81 -38.98 17.80
N ARG A 485 -20.41 -38.15 16.96
CA ARG A 485 -20.03 -37.95 15.56
C ARG A 485 -19.20 -36.68 15.42
N ALA A 486 -18.06 -36.77 14.75
CA ALA A 486 -17.27 -35.64 14.30
C ALA A 486 -16.98 -35.79 12.80
N GLY A 487 -17.59 -34.97 11.94
CA GLY A 487 -17.41 -35.11 10.49
C GLY A 487 -18.09 -36.37 9.96
N ASP A 488 -17.30 -37.32 9.47
CA ASP A 488 -17.70 -38.67 9.10
C ASP A 488 -17.24 -39.76 10.09
N ASP A 489 -16.45 -39.40 11.11
CA ASP A 489 -16.04 -40.31 12.19
C ASP A 489 -17.14 -40.44 13.27
N VAL A 490 -17.23 -41.63 13.88
CA VAL A 490 -18.15 -41.92 14.99
C VAL A 490 -17.47 -42.70 16.11
N VAL A 491 -17.49 -42.15 17.32
CA VAL A 491 -17.06 -42.82 18.56
C VAL A 491 -18.28 -43.38 19.30
N LEU A 492 -18.41 -44.70 19.33
CA LEU A 492 -19.52 -45.42 19.95
C LEU A 492 -19.13 -46.02 21.31
N PHE A 493 -19.89 -45.68 22.36
CA PHE A 493 -19.78 -46.22 23.72
C PHE A 493 -20.98 -47.11 24.05
N THR A 494 -20.75 -48.36 24.43
CA THR A 494 -21.82 -49.30 24.81
C THR A 494 -21.58 -49.97 26.15
N GLY A 495 -22.51 -49.74 27.09
CA GLY A 495 -22.67 -50.46 28.37
C GLY A 495 -24.06 -51.09 28.52
N CYS A 496 -24.82 -51.24 27.42
CA CYS A 496 -26.22 -51.70 27.42
C CYS A 496 -26.43 -53.19 27.79
N THR A 497 -25.38 -53.90 28.21
CA THR A 497 -25.45 -55.27 28.74
C THR A 497 -25.09 -55.24 30.22
N PRO A 498 -26.00 -55.65 31.13
CA PRO A 498 -25.69 -55.68 32.56
C PRO A 498 -24.45 -56.52 32.88
N GLY A 499 -23.48 -55.91 33.57
CA GLY A 499 -22.23 -56.55 33.99
C GLY A 499 -21.10 -56.55 32.95
N GLU A 500 -21.31 -56.01 31.74
CA GLU A 500 -20.20 -55.73 30.82
C GLU A 500 -19.63 -54.32 31.07
N ALA A 501 -18.30 -54.18 31.05
CA ALA A 501 -17.65 -52.87 31.06
C ALA A 501 -17.93 -52.11 29.74
N ILE A 502 -17.89 -50.77 29.79
CA ILE A 502 -18.13 -49.90 28.63
C ILE A 502 -17.15 -50.26 27.49
N ARG A 503 -17.69 -50.79 26.39
CA ARG A 503 -16.97 -51.00 25.13
C ARG A 503 -16.94 -49.71 24.34
N VAL A 504 -15.78 -49.42 23.73
CA VAL A 504 -15.58 -48.26 22.85
C VAL A 504 -15.21 -48.76 21.46
N HIS A 505 -15.92 -48.28 20.44
CA HIS A 505 -15.63 -48.53 19.03
C HIS A 505 -15.48 -47.19 18.32
N LEU A 506 -14.35 -47.00 17.63
CA LEU A 506 -14.16 -45.89 16.69
C LEU A 506 -14.44 -46.42 15.29
N PHE A 507 -15.39 -45.79 14.60
CA PHE A 507 -15.59 -45.93 13.16
C PHE A 507 -14.96 -44.69 12.53
N ALA A 508 -13.87 -44.88 11.80
CA ALA A 508 -13.16 -43.78 11.13
C ALA A 508 -13.01 -44.03 9.64
N ASN A 509 -13.05 -42.95 8.84
CA ASN A 509 -13.01 -43.02 7.38
C ASN A 509 -11.69 -42.49 6.80
N GLY A 510 -10.58 -43.12 7.19
CA GLY A 510 -9.23 -42.68 6.83
C GLY A 510 -8.51 -42.15 8.06
N ASP A 511 -7.97 -40.93 7.95
CA ASP A 511 -7.39 -40.21 9.08
C ASP A 511 -8.50 -39.62 9.95
N ILE A 512 -8.30 -39.63 11.27
CA ILE A 512 -9.30 -39.15 12.25
C ILE A 512 -9.46 -37.63 12.13
N GLU A 513 -10.70 -37.15 12.21
CA GLU A 513 -11.07 -35.74 12.18
C GLU A 513 -10.19 -34.89 13.13
N SER A 514 -9.66 -33.79 12.61
CA SER A 514 -8.65 -33.01 13.32
C SER A 514 -9.26 -32.33 14.55
N GLY A 515 -8.67 -32.59 15.72
CA GLY A 515 -9.20 -32.11 17.00
C GLY A 515 -10.15 -33.07 17.71
N LEU A 516 -10.59 -34.18 17.09
CA LEU A 516 -11.31 -35.24 17.81
C LEU A 516 -10.35 -35.97 18.76
N VAL A 517 -10.57 -35.86 20.07
CA VAL A 517 -9.72 -36.52 21.08
C VAL A 517 -10.53 -37.37 22.04
N VAL A 518 -10.26 -38.67 22.09
CA VAL A 518 -10.87 -39.61 23.04
C VAL A 518 -9.88 -39.97 24.15
N ARG A 519 -10.19 -39.61 25.40
CA ARG A 519 -9.39 -39.90 26.59
C ARG A 519 -10.09 -40.93 27.48
N ARG A 520 -9.35 -41.95 27.93
CA ARG A 520 -9.79 -42.98 28.88
C ARG A 520 -9.12 -42.76 30.23
N TYR A 521 -9.91 -42.69 31.30
CA TYR A 521 -9.42 -42.51 32.67
C TYR A 521 -9.83 -43.70 33.56
N TYR A 522 -9.11 -43.88 34.68
CA TYR A 522 -9.45 -44.83 35.75
C TYR A 522 -9.79 -46.26 35.26
N GLY A 523 -9.02 -46.79 34.30
CA GLY A 523 -9.23 -48.14 33.78
C GLY A 523 -10.46 -48.31 32.89
N GLY A 524 -11.19 -47.25 32.52
CA GLY A 524 -12.42 -47.31 31.72
C GLY A 524 -13.68 -46.81 32.42
N ASN A 525 -13.61 -46.45 33.71
CA ASN A 525 -14.77 -45.98 34.46
C ASN A 525 -15.16 -44.52 34.13
N ARG A 526 -14.28 -43.78 33.42
CA ARG A 526 -14.57 -42.47 32.83
C ARG A 526 -13.95 -42.39 31.43
N TYR A 527 -14.72 -41.86 30.50
CA TYR A 527 -14.26 -41.42 29.18
C TYR A 527 -14.56 -39.94 28.97
N GLU A 528 -13.82 -39.34 28.06
CA GLU A 528 -13.99 -37.95 27.63
C GLU A 528 -13.72 -37.88 26.14
N VAL A 529 -14.66 -37.32 25.39
CA VAL A 529 -14.51 -37.06 23.95
C VAL A 529 -14.55 -35.56 23.76
N THR A 530 -13.46 -34.97 23.27
CA THR A 530 -13.39 -33.58 22.84
C THR A 530 -13.67 -33.54 21.33
N LEU A 531 -14.65 -32.74 20.91
CA LEU A 531 -14.96 -32.41 19.52
C LEU A 531 -13.98 -31.35 18.98
N PRO A 532 -13.88 -31.15 17.65
CA PRO A 532 -13.03 -30.11 17.05
C PRO A 532 -13.36 -28.67 17.50
N THR A 533 -14.58 -28.40 17.99
CA THR A 533 -14.95 -27.11 18.62
C THR A 533 -14.41 -26.93 20.03
N GLY A 534 -13.76 -27.93 20.63
CA GLY A 534 -13.39 -27.94 22.05
C GLY A 534 -14.51 -28.43 22.98
N ALA A 535 -15.76 -28.49 22.50
CA ALA A 535 -16.89 -29.07 23.23
C ALA A 535 -16.61 -30.52 23.63
N ARG A 536 -17.12 -30.97 24.78
CA ARG A 536 -16.72 -32.27 25.33
C ARG A 536 -17.85 -33.07 25.97
N LEU A 537 -17.96 -34.34 25.57
CA LEU A 537 -18.77 -35.35 26.25
C LEU A 537 -17.91 -36.07 27.30
N VAL A 538 -18.29 -35.97 28.57
CA VAL A 538 -17.77 -36.80 29.66
C VAL A 538 -18.77 -37.92 29.94
N LEU A 539 -18.32 -39.17 29.82
CA LEU A 539 -19.07 -40.36 30.22
C LEU A 539 -18.48 -40.91 31.50
N ARG A 540 -19.31 -41.33 32.46
CA ARG A 540 -18.86 -42.09 33.65
C ARG A 540 -19.77 -43.28 33.92
N GLU A 541 -19.17 -44.37 34.39
CA GLU A 541 -19.92 -45.49 34.94
C GLU A 541 -20.45 -45.13 36.34
N GLY A 542 -21.75 -45.31 36.53
CA GLY A 542 -22.47 -45.17 37.79
C GLY A 542 -22.70 -46.53 38.46
N TYR A 543 -23.63 -46.56 39.42
CA TYR A 543 -23.98 -47.79 40.13
C TYR A 543 -24.62 -48.82 39.17
N SER A 544 -24.22 -50.09 39.27
CA SER A 544 -24.80 -51.22 38.49
C SER A 544 -24.65 -51.14 36.96
N GLY A 545 -23.61 -50.49 36.44
CA GLY A 545 -23.30 -50.43 35.00
C GLY A 545 -24.12 -49.38 34.22
N LEU A 546 -24.82 -48.49 34.91
CA LEU A 546 -25.47 -47.33 34.31
C LEU A 546 -24.44 -46.31 33.85
N ILE A 547 -24.73 -45.56 32.78
CA ILE A 547 -23.83 -44.50 32.29
C ILE A 547 -24.40 -43.13 32.63
N HIS A 548 -23.56 -42.20 33.05
CA HIS A 548 -23.91 -40.79 33.18
C HIS A 548 -23.22 -39.99 32.08
N LEU A 549 -23.97 -39.08 31.45
CA LEU A 549 -23.51 -38.24 30.35
C LEU A 549 -23.52 -36.78 30.81
N TRP A 550 -22.38 -36.09 30.69
CA TRP A 550 -22.29 -34.64 30.81
C TRP A 550 -21.66 -34.10 29.53
N PHE A 551 -22.38 -33.26 28.81
CA PHE A 551 -21.91 -32.60 27.60
C PHE A 551 -21.70 -31.11 27.91
N TYR A 552 -20.45 -30.67 27.83
CA TYR A 552 -20.04 -29.29 28.01
C TYR A 552 -19.92 -28.66 26.62
N PRO A 553 -20.67 -27.58 26.32
CA PRO A 553 -20.53 -26.86 25.07
C PRO A 553 -19.22 -26.07 25.04
N SER A 554 -18.84 -25.61 23.86
CA SER A 554 -17.82 -24.59 23.62
C SER A 554 -18.46 -23.23 23.33
N PRO A 555 -17.71 -22.12 23.33
CA PRO A 555 -18.21 -20.83 22.85
C PRO A 555 -18.78 -20.89 21.41
N LEU A 556 -18.23 -21.75 20.54
CA LEU A 556 -18.73 -21.97 19.17
C LEU A 556 -20.13 -22.60 19.10
N ASP A 557 -20.59 -23.25 20.17
CA ASP A 557 -21.91 -23.86 20.24
C ASP A 557 -23.01 -22.86 20.64
N PHE A 558 -22.67 -21.66 21.10
CA PHE A 558 -23.65 -20.69 21.59
C PHE A 558 -24.64 -20.28 20.49
N ASN A 559 -25.94 -20.41 20.77
CA ASN A 559 -27.08 -20.29 19.85
C ASN A 559 -27.03 -21.27 18.65
N GLN A 560 -26.14 -22.26 18.67
CA GLN A 560 -25.87 -23.18 17.56
C GLN A 560 -26.23 -24.63 17.87
N THR A 561 -26.86 -24.91 19.02
CA THR A 561 -27.27 -26.27 19.41
C THR A 561 -28.75 -26.56 19.16
N GLN A 562 -29.06 -27.83 18.98
CA GLN A 562 -30.40 -28.42 19.00
C GLN A 562 -30.35 -29.83 19.62
N GLY A 563 -31.51 -30.42 19.88
CA GLY A 563 -31.64 -31.75 20.49
C GLY A 563 -32.13 -31.67 21.93
N LEU A 564 -32.04 -32.79 22.65
CA LEU A 564 -32.49 -32.87 24.05
C LEU A 564 -31.74 -31.89 24.98
N CYS A 565 -30.54 -31.43 24.63
CA CYS A 565 -29.77 -30.45 25.40
C CYS A 565 -30.25 -28.99 25.25
N GLY A 566 -31.20 -28.70 24.36
CA GLY A 566 -31.72 -27.33 24.15
C GLY A 566 -30.96 -26.50 23.11
N SER A 567 -31.15 -25.18 23.18
CA SER A 567 -30.69 -24.20 22.18
C SER A 567 -29.33 -23.55 22.49
N PHE A 568 -28.95 -23.53 23.78
CA PHE A 568 -27.78 -22.88 24.36
C PHE A 568 -27.69 -21.39 24.01
N ASP A 569 -28.68 -20.60 24.44
CA ASP A 569 -28.72 -19.14 24.23
C ASP A 569 -28.93 -18.33 25.53
N GLY A 570 -28.99 -19.00 26.68
CA GLY A 570 -29.28 -18.41 27.99
C GLY A 570 -30.76 -18.37 28.36
N ASP A 571 -31.69 -18.80 27.48
CA ASP A 571 -33.14 -18.78 27.72
C ASP A 571 -33.77 -20.19 27.78
N SER A 572 -33.79 -20.74 29.00
CA SER A 572 -34.48 -22.00 29.33
C SER A 572 -35.99 -22.08 28.97
N SER A 573 -36.61 -20.99 28.52
CA SER A 573 -38.00 -21.02 28.04
C SER A 573 -38.15 -21.63 26.65
N ASN A 574 -37.09 -21.61 25.82
CA ASN A 574 -37.09 -22.13 24.44
C ASN A 574 -36.41 -23.51 24.29
N ASP A 575 -35.78 -24.01 25.36
CA ASP A 575 -35.04 -25.28 25.44
C ASP A 575 -35.78 -26.56 24.98
N LEU A 576 -37.11 -26.49 24.83
CA LEU A 576 -37.92 -27.58 24.28
C LEU A 576 -38.28 -27.33 22.80
N GLU A 577 -37.31 -26.81 22.02
CA GLU A 577 -37.42 -26.62 20.57
C GLU A 577 -37.55 -27.98 19.86
N ARG A 578 -38.64 -28.16 19.11
CA ARG A 578 -38.90 -29.36 18.31
C ARG A 578 -38.22 -29.25 16.95
N ILE A 579 -38.08 -30.38 16.24
CA ILE A 579 -37.41 -30.42 14.93
C ILE A 579 -38.07 -29.54 13.84
N ASP A 580 -39.31 -29.08 14.05
CA ASP A 580 -40.03 -28.13 13.20
C ASP A 580 -39.85 -26.65 13.60
N GLY A 581 -39.03 -26.36 14.61
CA GLY A 581 -38.80 -25.02 15.18
C GLY A 581 -39.88 -24.56 16.16
N GLY A 582 -40.86 -25.40 16.49
CA GLY A 582 -41.90 -25.09 17.48
C GLY A 582 -41.46 -25.40 18.91
N ILE A 583 -41.70 -24.49 19.85
CA ILE A 583 -41.41 -24.73 21.28
C ILE A 583 -42.54 -25.53 21.93
N ALA A 584 -42.21 -26.70 22.49
CA ALA A 584 -43.18 -27.57 23.15
C ALA A 584 -43.75 -26.94 24.44
N GLN A 585 -45.07 -26.90 24.54
CA GLN A 585 -45.80 -26.35 25.69
C GLN A 585 -46.05 -27.39 26.78
N ASP A 586 -46.58 -26.96 27.92
CA ASP A 586 -46.97 -27.86 29.03
C ASP A 586 -47.86 -29.01 28.54
N GLY A 587 -47.44 -30.24 28.85
CA GLY A 587 -48.12 -31.47 28.40
C GLY A 587 -47.68 -32.00 27.03
N GLN A 588 -46.81 -31.30 26.29
CA GLN A 588 -46.27 -31.76 25.00
C GLN A 588 -44.87 -32.41 25.09
N LEU A 589 -44.35 -32.62 26.31
CA LEU A 589 -42.99 -33.12 26.55
C LEU A 589 -42.68 -34.44 25.81
N SER A 590 -43.61 -35.39 25.76
CA SER A 590 -43.42 -36.65 25.04
C SER A 590 -43.26 -36.46 23.53
N ILE A 591 -43.95 -35.47 22.94
CA ILE A 591 -43.85 -35.14 21.51
C ILE A 591 -42.45 -34.59 21.22
N PHE A 592 -41.94 -33.70 22.07
CA PHE A 592 -40.57 -33.18 21.95
C PHE A 592 -39.51 -34.29 22.10
N ILE A 593 -39.69 -35.22 23.04
CA ILE A 593 -38.77 -36.36 23.19
C ILE A 593 -38.80 -37.27 21.95
N ASP A 594 -39.98 -37.57 21.40
CA ASP A 594 -40.13 -38.39 20.19
C ASP A 594 -39.61 -37.68 18.91
N ASP A 595 -39.71 -36.35 18.81
CA ASP A 595 -39.16 -35.59 17.66
C ASP A 595 -37.62 -35.65 17.58
N TRP A 596 -36.94 -35.96 18.70
CA TRP A 596 -35.48 -36.06 18.81
C TRP A 596 -34.95 -37.51 18.89
N LYS A 597 -35.77 -38.49 18.47
CA LYS A 597 -35.51 -39.94 18.50
C LYS A 597 -35.10 -40.47 17.13
#